data_AF-A0A7R9B448-F1
#
_entry.id   AF-A0A7R9B448-F1
#
_cell.length_a   1.000
_cell.length_b   1.000
_cell.length_c   1.000
_cell.angle_alpha   90.00
_cell.angle_beta   90.00
_cell.angle_gamma   90.00
#
_symmetry.space_group_name_H-M   'P 1'
#
loop_
_entity.id
_entity.type
_entity.pdbx_description
1 polymer ?
#
loop_
_entity_poly.entity_id
_entity_poly.type
_entity_poly.pdbx_seq_one_letter_code
_entity_poly.pdbx_strand_id
1 'polypeptide(L)'
;MGYYRDDPQSPPCFVASNCAAVSCIIVPMAENLFGAVNSYLESKKKTCGPFIHMKVGRLQNALQSWAEKNNFTLDVCTPQMKARERKVVAKTFHKAGIVVPVEKKSDLGYRELLEDDASLKHLLKRVVESASDAERTRCLSQLQPVLTAASIATDECDFGTGLELGIDLFSYGGKVFHNTISQYLNTAYALLRRQEFSKILQVRLVFTSETISAH
;
A
#
# COMPACT_ATOMS: atom_id res chain seq x y z
N MET A 1 -12.65 -3.94 2.63
CA MET A 1 -11.91 -3.35 3.78
C MET A 1 -10.93 -4.39 4.28
N GLY A 2 -9.82 -3.97 4.86
CA GLY A 2 -8.83 -4.88 5.44
C GLY A 2 -7.98 -4.19 6.49
N TYR A 3 -7.41 -4.97 7.40
CA TYR A 3 -6.41 -4.47 8.34
C TYR A 3 -5.09 -4.20 7.61
N TYR A 4 -4.51 -3.04 7.86
CA TYR A 4 -3.20 -2.65 7.36
C TYR A 4 -2.15 -2.86 8.44
N ARG A 5 -1.06 -3.56 8.13
CA ARG A 5 0.06 -3.83 9.04
C ARG A 5 1.35 -3.36 8.39
N ASP A 6 2.09 -2.51 9.10
CA ASP A 6 3.46 -2.13 8.69
C ASP A 6 4.46 -3.27 8.92
N ASP A 7 4.21 -4.12 9.92
CA ASP A 7 5.05 -5.23 10.32
C ASP A 7 4.18 -6.47 10.65
N PRO A 8 4.53 -7.68 10.17
CA PRO A 8 3.70 -8.86 10.36
C PRO A 8 3.57 -9.29 11.83
N GLN A 9 4.55 -8.96 12.67
CA GLN A 9 4.58 -9.30 14.09
C GLN A 9 3.87 -8.25 14.97
N SER A 10 3.56 -7.09 14.40
CA SER A 10 2.86 -6.00 15.10
C SER A 10 1.35 -6.05 14.86
N PRO A 11 0.51 -5.55 15.78
CA PRO A 11 -0.92 -5.40 15.55
C PRO A 11 -1.20 -4.45 14.35
N PRO A 12 -2.39 -4.53 13.74
CA PRO A 12 -2.78 -3.61 12.67
C PRO A 12 -2.69 -2.14 13.10
N CYS A 13 -2.25 -1.30 12.18
CA CYS A 13 -2.15 0.15 12.37
C CYS A 13 -3.52 0.83 12.23
N PHE A 14 -4.31 0.34 11.27
CA PHE A 14 -5.67 0.80 10.99
C PHE A 14 -6.41 -0.21 10.10
N VAL A 15 -7.72 -0.05 9.97
CA VAL A 15 -8.54 -0.62 8.91
C VAL A 15 -8.58 0.35 7.75
N ALA A 16 -8.40 -0.16 6.54
CA ALA A 16 -8.48 0.61 5.31
C ALA A 16 -9.46 0.03 4.31
N SER A 17 -9.81 0.85 3.32
CA SER A 17 -10.59 0.43 2.15
C SER A 17 -9.81 0.68 0.87
N ASN A 18 -10.13 -0.11 -0.15
CA ASN A 18 -9.68 0.06 -1.52
C ASN A 18 -10.76 -0.49 -2.45
N CYS A 19 -10.88 0.10 -3.64
CA CYS A 19 -11.67 -0.45 -4.74
C CYS A 19 -10.71 -0.88 -5.86
N ALA A 20 -10.39 -2.18 -5.90
CA ALA A 20 -9.36 -2.73 -6.77
C ALA A 20 -9.64 -2.53 -8.27
N ALA A 21 -10.92 -2.41 -8.65
CA ALA A 21 -11.31 -2.13 -10.03
C ALA A 21 -11.10 -0.66 -10.46
N VAL A 22 -10.83 0.24 -9.51
CA VAL A 22 -10.72 1.69 -9.76
C VAL A 22 -9.28 2.15 -9.66
N SER A 23 -8.57 1.81 -8.58
CA SER A 23 -7.17 2.22 -8.39
C SER A 23 -6.48 1.40 -7.30
N CYS A 24 -5.17 1.58 -7.15
CA CYS A 24 -4.39 1.04 -6.05
C CYS A 24 -4.49 1.84 -4.74
N ILE A 25 -5.27 2.93 -4.69
CA ILE A 25 -5.32 3.82 -3.52
C ILE A 25 -5.97 3.11 -2.33
N ILE A 26 -5.23 3.05 -1.23
CA ILE A 26 -5.68 2.53 0.07
C ILE A 26 -6.03 3.73 0.96
N VAL A 27 -7.30 3.80 1.37
CA VAL A 27 -7.85 4.88 2.20
C VAL A 27 -7.97 4.39 3.64
N PRO A 28 -7.17 4.93 4.58
CA PRO A 28 -7.35 4.66 6.01
C PRO A 28 -8.74 5.10 6.48
N MET A 29 -9.41 4.25 7.26
CA MET A 29 -10.79 4.49 7.72
C MET A 29 -10.88 4.76 9.22
N ALA A 30 -10.30 3.89 10.04
CA ALA A 30 -10.30 3.96 11.51
C ALA A 30 -9.30 2.94 12.07
N GLU A 31 -9.01 2.96 13.38
CA GLU A 31 -8.11 1.98 14.02
C GLU A 31 -8.68 0.56 14.09
N ASN A 32 -10.02 0.42 14.11
CA ASN A 32 -10.70 -0.85 14.30
C ASN A 32 -11.89 -1.01 13.34
N LEU A 33 -12.44 -2.22 13.28
CA LEU A 33 -13.54 -2.56 12.37
C LEU A 33 -14.84 -1.80 12.70
N PHE A 34 -15.11 -1.50 13.98
CA PHE A 34 -16.31 -0.76 14.36
C PHE A 34 -16.27 0.67 13.83
N GLY A 35 -15.15 1.38 14.00
CA GLY A 35 -14.94 2.71 13.42
C GLY A 35 -15.02 2.70 11.90
N ALA A 36 -14.42 1.70 11.24
CA ALA A 36 -14.45 1.58 9.78
C ALA A 36 -15.86 1.32 9.23
N VAL A 37 -16.61 0.42 9.87
CA VAL A 37 -18.00 0.15 9.50
C VAL A 37 -18.88 1.36 9.80
N ASN A 38 -18.68 2.05 10.92
CA ASN A 38 -19.39 3.31 11.25
C ASN A 38 -19.17 4.36 10.15
N SER A 39 -17.91 4.59 9.74
CA SER A 39 -17.55 5.52 8.66
C SER A 39 -18.16 5.13 7.29
N TYR A 40 -18.23 3.83 7.01
CA TYR A 40 -18.91 3.31 5.82
C TYR A 40 -20.43 3.56 5.88
N LEU A 41 -21.07 3.31 7.02
CA LEU A 41 -22.51 3.55 7.19
C LEU A 41 -22.84 5.04 7.03
N GLU A 42 -22.00 5.94 7.56
CA GLU A 42 -22.14 7.39 7.34
C GLU A 42 -22.07 7.75 5.85
N SER A 43 -21.10 7.20 5.13
CA SER A 43 -20.98 7.41 3.68
C SER A 43 -22.17 6.82 2.91
N LYS A 44 -22.70 5.68 3.37
CA LYS A 44 -23.86 5.03 2.77
C LYS A 44 -25.15 5.83 2.99
N LYS A 45 -25.33 6.45 4.15
CA LYS A 45 -26.48 7.34 4.44
C LYS A 45 -26.58 8.47 3.41
N LYS A 46 -25.45 9.08 3.04
CA LYS A 46 -25.39 10.17 2.06
C LYS A 46 -25.81 9.79 0.64
N THR A 47 -25.78 8.49 0.30
CA THR A 47 -25.99 8.01 -1.07
C THR A 47 -27.21 7.12 -1.23
N CYS A 48 -27.87 6.72 -0.14
CA CYS A 48 -29.00 5.79 -0.16
C CYS A 48 -30.35 6.51 -0.12
N GLY A 49 -31.40 5.84 -0.63
CA GLY A 49 -32.77 6.36 -0.57
C GLY A 49 -33.40 6.29 0.84
N PRO A 50 -34.54 6.98 1.09
CA PRO A 50 -35.11 7.17 2.43
C PRO A 50 -35.36 5.88 3.23
N PHE A 51 -35.84 4.83 2.56
CA PHE A 51 -36.12 3.55 3.22
C PHE A 51 -34.85 2.84 3.71
N ILE A 52 -33.77 2.86 2.92
CA ILE A 52 -32.48 2.30 3.31
C ILE A 52 -31.83 3.17 4.38
N HIS A 53 -31.98 4.49 4.29
CA HIS A 53 -31.45 5.43 5.27
C HIS A 53 -31.93 5.09 6.70
N MET A 54 -33.22 4.81 6.87
CA MET A 54 -33.79 4.39 8.16
C MET A 54 -33.23 3.06 8.69
N LYS A 55 -32.95 2.10 7.82
CA LYS A 55 -32.34 0.81 8.21
C LYS A 55 -30.87 0.97 8.59
N VAL A 56 -30.12 1.75 7.80
CA VAL A 56 -28.72 2.07 8.04
C VAL A 56 -28.56 2.83 9.36
N GLY A 57 -29.44 3.80 9.64
CA GLY A 57 -29.46 4.52 10.90
C GLY A 57 -29.66 3.62 12.13
N ARG A 58 -30.62 2.68 12.06
CA ARG A 58 -30.83 1.70 13.14
C ARG A 58 -29.61 0.81 13.40
N LEU A 59 -28.99 0.28 12.34
CA LEU A 59 -27.78 -0.53 12.45
C LEU A 59 -26.62 0.29 13.05
N GLN A 60 -26.45 1.52 12.59
CA GLN A 60 -25.38 2.38 13.07
C GLN A 60 -25.54 2.73 14.55
N ASN A 61 -26.75 3.05 15.01
CA ASN A 61 -27.01 3.32 16.42
C ASN A 61 -26.67 2.09 17.28
N ALA A 62 -27.07 0.89 16.85
CA ALA A 62 -26.73 -0.35 17.55
C ALA A 62 -25.21 -0.58 17.62
N LEU A 63 -24.50 -0.30 16.53
CA LEU A 63 -23.03 -0.36 16.49
C LEU A 63 -22.39 0.65 17.43
N GLN A 64 -22.89 1.89 17.46
CA GLN A 64 -22.38 2.95 18.32
C GLN A 64 -22.54 2.61 19.81
N SER A 65 -23.74 2.19 20.22
CA SER A 65 -24.00 1.78 21.60
C SER A 65 -23.15 0.58 22.03
N TRP A 66 -22.94 -0.39 21.13
CA TRP A 66 -22.08 -1.54 21.43
C TRP A 66 -20.61 -1.12 21.57
N ALA A 67 -20.10 -0.27 20.66
CA ALA A 67 -18.72 0.21 20.69
C ALA A 67 -18.43 1.02 21.95
N GLU A 68 -19.34 1.93 22.32
CA GLU A 68 -19.25 2.72 23.55
C GLU A 68 -19.19 1.81 24.79
N LYS A 69 -20.12 0.85 24.90
CA LYS A 69 -20.16 -0.12 26.02
C LYS A 69 -18.88 -0.95 26.15
N ASN A 70 -18.20 -1.22 25.04
CA ASN A 70 -16.99 -2.05 24.99
C ASN A 70 -15.70 -1.23 24.83
N ASN A 71 -15.76 0.10 24.98
CA ASN A 71 -14.62 1.01 24.90
C ASN A 71 -13.85 0.97 23.57
N PHE A 72 -14.56 0.79 22.45
CA PHE A 72 -13.98 0.94 21.11
C PHE A 72 -14.21 2.36 20.58
N THR A 73 -13.13 3.05 20.21
CA THR A 73 -13.24 4.33 19.50
C THR A 73 -13.84 4.13 18.11
N LEU A 74 -14.66 5.09 17.67
CA LEU A 74 -15.21 5.16 16.32
C LEU A 74 -14.59 6.28 15.48
N ASP A 75 -13.55 6.92 16.00
CA ASP A 75 -12.89 8.05 15.34
C ASP A 75 -12.17 7.60 14.06
N VAL A 76 -12.30 8.42 13.03
CA VAL A 76 -11.62 8.21 11.74
C VAL A 76 -10.18 8.72 11.72
N CYS A 77 -9.76 9.45 12.77
CA CYS A 77 -8.42 10.02 12.89
C CYS A 77 -7.98 10.08 14.36
N THR A 78 -7.58 8.92 14.87
CA THR A 78 -7.15 8.69 16.24
C THR A 78 -5.71 9.14 16.50
N PRO A 79 -5.29 9.28 17.79
CA PRO A 79 -3.92 9.60 18.13
C PRO A 79 -2.88 8.59 17.64
N GLN A 80 -3.17 7.28 17.66
CA GLN A 80 -2.21 6.26 17.23
C GLN A 80 -2.06 6.25 15.69
N MET A 81 -3.14 6.47 14.92
CA MET A 81 -3.03 6.71 13.46
C MET A 81 -2.15 7.93 13.15
N LYS A 82 -2.35 9.06 13.86
CA LYS A 82 -1.50 10.26 13.70
C LYS A 82 -0.05 10.00 14.11
N ALA A 83 0.17 9.22 15.16
CA ALA A 83 1.52 8.86 15.61
C ALA A 83 2.24 7.97 14.58
N ARG A 84 1.51 7.06 13.93
CA ARG A 84 2.03 6.26 12.82
C ARG A 84 2.32 7.13 11.60
N GLU A 85 1.43 8.06 11.26
CA GLU A 85 1.59 8.98 10.13
C GLU A 85 2.91 9.77 10.22
N ARG A 86 3.31 10.19 11.41
CA ARG A 86 4.60 10.87 11.65
C ARG A 86 5.84 9.99 11.41
N LYS A 87 5.67 8.67 11.33
CA LYS A 87 6.74 7.69 11.06
C LYS A 87 6.76 7.23 9.61
N VAL A 88 5.81 7.69 8.80
CA VAL A 88 5.76 7.34 7.38
C VAL A 88 6.92 8.02 6.67
N VAL A 89 7.75 7.24 5.98
CA VAL A 89 8.90 7.76 5.25
C VAL A 89 8.56 8.08 3.79
N ALA A 90 7.63 7.33 3.21
CA ALA A 90 7.14 7.55 1.84
C ALA A 90 5.67 7.16 1.73
N LYS A 91 4.92 7.85 0.85
CA LYS A 91 3.49 7.55 0.64
C LYS A 91 3.24 6.43 -0.33
N THR A 92 4.16 6.16 -1.26
CA THR A 92 4.02 5.23 -2.39
C THR A 92 2.79 5.56 -3.26
N PHE A 93 2.58 4.79 -4.32
CA PHE A 93 1.44 4.95 -5.22
C PHE A 93 0.10 4.62 -4.57
N HIS A 94 0.07 3.68 -3.61
CA HIS A 94 -1.16 3.31 -2.91
C HIS A 94 -1.56 4.28 -1.79
N LYS A 95 -0.72 5.29 -1.47
CA LYS A 95 -0.98 6.38 -0.51
C LYS A 95 -1.16 6.03 0.97
N ALA A 96 -1.28 4.75 1.33
CA ALA A 96 -1.21 4.32 2.73
C ALA A 96 0.16 4.59 3.39
N GLY A 97 1.23 4.68 2.59
CA GLY A 97 2.59 4.92 3.05
C GLY A 97 3.27 3.76 3.76
N ILE A 98 4.60 3.84 3.84
CA ILE A 98 5.47 2.83 4.44
C ILE A 98 6.17 3.36 5.69
N VAL A 99 6.37 2.46 6.65
CA VAL A 99 7.14 2.72 7.88
C VAL A 99 8.29 1.73 7.93
N VAL A 100 9.50 2.24 8.03
CA VAL A 100 10.73 1.45 8.20
C VAL A 100 11.55 2.03 9.35
N PRO A 101 12.43 1.23 9.99
CA PRO A 101 13.38 1.77 10.95
C PRO A 101 14.31 2.80 10.27
N VAL A 102 14.44 3.97 10.88
CA VAL A 102 15.43 4.99 10.48
C VAL A 102 16.29 5.30 11.71
N GLU A 103 17.60 5.16 11.57
CA GLU A 103 18.55 5.43 12.65
C GLU A 103 18.77 6.93 12.80
N LYS A 104 18.37 7.49 13.94
CA LYS A 104 18.36 8.94 14.18
C LYS A 104 19.71 9.66 14.03
N LYS A 105 20.82 8.95 14.19
CA LYS A 105 22.16 9.58 14.18
C LYS A 105 22.76 9.67 12.78
N SER A 106 22.56 8.61 12.00
CA SER A 106 23.12 8.45 10.67
C SER A 106 22.10 8.81 9.57
N ASP A 107 20.83 8.93 9.94
CA ASP A 107 19.68 9.05 9.04
C ASP A 107 19.54 7.87 8.06
N LEU A 108 20.16 6.73 8.40
CA LEU A 108 20.12 5.52 7.59
C LEU A 108 18.83 4.74 7.80
N GLY A 109 18.27 4.25 6.70
CA GLY A 109 17.08 3.40 6.66
C GLY A 109 16.16 3.73 5.50
N TYR A 110 16.20 4.97 5.02
CA TYR A 110 15.42 5.44 3.88
C TYR A 110 16.03 6.69 3.26
N ARG A 111 16.13 6.69 1.92
CA ARG A 111 16.27 7.89 1.09
C ARG A 111 15.22 7.88 -0.02
N GLU A 112 14.89 9.05 -0.57
CA GLU A 112 13.92 9.16 -1.67
C GLU A 112 14.42 8.48 -2.96
N LEU A 113 13.46 8.06 -3.80
CA LEU A 113 13.76 7.56 -5.14
C LEU A 113 14.36 8.66 -6.03
N LEU A 114 15.08 8.22 -7.08
CA LEU A 114 15.68 9.11 -8.07
C LEU A 114 14.64 9.96 -8.84
N GLU A 115 13.41 9.47 -8.94
CA GLU A 115 12.31 10.09 -9.68
C GLU A 115 11.12 10.29 -8.75
N ASP A 116 10.35 11.35 -8.98
CA ASP A 116 9.09 11.56 -8.28
C ASP A 116 7.97 10.62 -8.78
N ASP A 117 6.86 10.56 -8.03
CA ASP A 117 5.71 9.72 -8.35
C ASP A 117 5.20 9.88 -9.79
N ALA A 118 5.19 11.12 -10.31
CA ALA A 118 4.61 11.42 -11.61
C ALA A 118 5.52 10.96 -12.74
N SER A 119 6.82 11.24 -12.59
CA SER A 119 7.87 10.88 -13.53
C SER A 119 8.07 9.36 -13.56
N LEU A 120 8.07 8.70 -12.40
CA LEU A 120 8.10 7.24 -12.32
C LEU A 120 6.88 6.62 -13.00
N LYS A 121 5.66 7.09 -12.72
CA LYS A 121 4.45 6.59 -13.42
C LYS A 121 4.54 6.74 -14.93
N HIS A 122 5.10 7.85 -15.40
CA HIS A 122 5.29 8.08 -16.83
C HIS A 122 6.30 7.09 -17.45
N LEU A 123 7.41 6.81 -16.76
CA LEU A 123 8.37 5.78 -17.19
C LEU A 123 7.73 4.40 -17.25
N LEU A 124 7.00 4.00 -16.19
CA LEU A 124 6.33 2.69 -16.13
C LEU A 124 5.26 2.54 -17.20
N LYS A 125 4.49 3.61 -17.48
CA LYS A 125 3.49 3.63 -18.55
C LYS A 125 4.09 3.30 -19.89
N ARG A 126 5.21 3.94 -20.23
CA ARG A 126 5.88 3.72 -21.51
C ARG A 126 6.38 2.29 -21.67
N VAL A 127 6.83 1.64 -20.58
CA VAL A 127 7.21 0.22 -20.60
C VAL A 127 6.00 -0.69 -20.85
N VAL A 128 4.87 -0.44 -20.17
CA VAL A 128 3.67 -1.30 -20.29
C VAL A 128 2.98 -1.13 -21.64
N GLU A 129 2.93 0.10 -22.17
CA GLU A 129 2.26 0.42 -23.44
C GLU A 129 3.16 0.22 -24.67
N SER A 130 4.40 -0.26 -24.50
CA SER A 130 5.33 -0.51 -25.61
C SER A 130 4.74 -1.49 -26.63
N ALA A 131 4.75 -1.12 -27.92
CA ALA A 131 4.15 -1.89 -29.00
C ALA A 131 5.03 -3.05 -29.50
N SER A 132 6.31 -3.05 -29.16
CA SER A 132 7.27 -4.09 -29.53
C SER A 132 8.25 -4.37 -28.40
N ASP A 133 8.89 -5.55 -28.44
CA ASP A 133 9.92 -5.89 -27.46
C ASP A 133 11.13 -4.96 -27.55
N ALA A 134 11.50 -4.50 -28.75
CA ALA A 134 12.59 -3.53 -28.93
C ALA A 134 12.29 -2.17 -28.27
N GLU A 135 11.06 -1.68 -28.42
CA GLU A 135 10.60 -0.46 -27.72
C GLU A 135 10.59 -0.67 -26.21
N ARG A 136 10.08 -1.81 -25.75
CA ARG A 136 10.04 -2.17 -24.34
C ARG A 136 11.43 -2.20 -23.73
N THR A 137 12.40 -2.79 -24.41
CA THR A 137 13.81 -2.79 -23.98
C THR A 137 14.34 -1.37 -23.85
N ARG A 138 14.07 -0.49 -24.81
CA ARG A 138 14.48 0.93 -24.72
C ARG A 138 13.84 1.64 -23.54
N CYS A 139 12.55 1.43 -23.30
CA CYS A 139 11.85 2.01 -22.16
C CYS A 139 12.37 1.46 -20.82
N LEU A 140 12.69 0.17 -20.75
CA LEU A 140 13.33 -0.44 -19.57
C LEU A 140 14.73 0.15 -19.33
N SER A 141 15.51 0.43 -20.37
CA SER A 141 16.80 1.11 -20.23
C SER A 141 16.67 2.51 -19.61
N GLN A 142 15.54 3.19 -19.82
CA GLN A 142 15.27 4.49 -19.19
C GLN A 142 14.82 4.37 -17.73
N LEU A 143 14.24 3.24 -17.33
CA LEU A 143 13.92 2.94 -15.94
C LEU A 143 15.16 2.49 -15.16
N GLN A 144 16.17 1.94 -15.84
CA GLN A 144 17.36 1.36 -15.23
C GLN A 144 18.09 2.27 -14.22
N PRO A 145 18.26 3.59 -14.45
CA PRO A 145 18.88 4.47 -13.47
C PRO A 145 18.16 4.49 -12.11
N VAL A 146 16.81 4.46 -12.11
CA VAL A 146 16.01 4.39 -10.88
C VAL A 146 16.24 3.08 -10.15
N LEU A 147 16.26 1.96 -10.87
CA LEU A 147 16.55 0.64 -10.31
C LEU A 147 17.96 0.59 -9.70
N THR A 148 18.96 1.11 -10.43
CA THR A 148 20.35 1.15 -9.96
C THR A 148 20.47 2.00 -8.70
N ALA A 149 19.88 3.20 -8.67
CA ALA A 149 19.90 4.06 -7.49
C ALA A 149 19.24 3.40 -6.27
N ALA A 150 18.10 2.74 -6.44
CA ALA A 150 17.43 2.02 -5.36
C ALA A 150 18.24 0.79 -4.86
N SER A 151 18.99 0.14 -5.74
CA SER A 151 19.88 -0.97 -5.36
C SER A 151 21.06 -0.47 -4.52
N ILE A 152 21.71 0.62 -4.97
CA ILE A 152 22.77 1.28 -4.20
C ILE A 152 22.25 1.70 -2.82
N ALA A 153 21.05 2.28 -2.76
CA ALA A 153 20.42 2.65 -1.50
C ALA A 153 20.22 1.44 -0.58
N THR A 154 19.75 0.32 -1.14
CA THR A 154 19.55 -0.92 -0.38
C THR A 154 20.88 -1.46 0.16
N ASP A 155 21.95 -1.45 -0.64
CA ASP A 155 23.29 -1.90 -0.21
C ASP A 155 23.88 -0.99 0.88
N GLU A 156 23.56 0.31 0.83
CA GLU A 156 23.93 1.32 1.83
C GLU A 156 22.96 1.40 3.01
N CYS A 157 22.18 0.33 3.25
CA CYS A 157 21.25 0.16 4.38
C CYS A 157 19.97 1.02 4.37
N ASP A 158 19.69 1.73 3.28
CA ASP A 158 18.40 2.42 3.05
C ASP A 158 17.36 1.47 2.45
N PHE A 159 17.03 0.42 3.21
CA PHE A 159 16.12 -0.64 2.77
C PHE A 159 14.71 -0.12 2.42
N GLY A 160 14.30 1.01 3.01
CA GLY A 160 13.04 1.66 2.71
C GLY A 160 12.90 2.09 1.25
N THR A 161 14.00 2.48 0.60
CA THR A 161 14.00 2.91 -0.81
C THR A 161 13.68 1.74 -1.75
N GLY A 162 14.31 0.58 -1.51
CA GLY A 162 13.98 -0.64 -2.25
C GLY A 162 12.55 -1.11 -1.99
N LEU A 163 12.05 -0.95 -0.76
CA LEU A 163 10.66 -1.25 -0.40
C LEU A 163 9.67 -0.35 -1.15
N GLU A 164 9.91 0.97 -1.16
CA GLU A 164 9.09 1.94 -1.87
C GLU A 164 8.98 1.60 -3.36
N LEU A 165 10.13 1.45 -4.04
CA LEU A 165 10.16 1.13 -5.46
C LEU A 165 9.39 -0.16 -5.77
N GLY A 166 9.61 -1.23 -4.98
CA GLY A 166 8.90 -2.48 -5.15
C GLY A 166 7.39 -2.34 -4.99
N ILE A 167 6.93 -1.54 -4.02
CA ILE A 167 5.50 -1.29 -3.79
C ILE A 167 4.91 -0.42 -4.91
N ASP A 168 5.65 0.56 -5.41
CA ASP A 168 5.20 1.41 -6.51
C ASP A 168 5.04 0.62 -7.81
N LEU A 169 6.02 -0.23 -8.13
CA LEU A 169 5.92 -1.17 -9.25
C LEU A 169 4.72 -2.12 -9.10
N PHE A 170 4.52 -2.69 -7.90
CA PHE A 170 3.37 -3.55 -7.61
C PHE A 170 2.04 -2.82 -7.73
N SER A 171 1.97 -1.58 -7.24
CA SER A 171 0.78 -0.73 -7.25
C SER A 171 0.45 -0.19 -8.64
N TYR A 172 1.45 -0.02 -9.51
CA TYR A 172 1.26 0.31 -10.92
C TYR A 172 0.68 -0.88 -11.69
N GLY A 173 1.22 -2.07 -11.43
CA GLY A 173 0.81 -3.32 -12.09
C GLY A 173 1.48 -3.54 -13.44
N GLY A 174 1.25 -4.72 -14.03
CA GLY A 174 1.85 -5.13 -15.29
C GLY A 174 2.84 -6.30 -15.12
N LYS A 175 2.60 -7.38 -15.88
CA LYS A 175 3.37 -8.63 -15.74
C LYS A 175 4.87 -8.46 -15.99
N VAL A 176 5.24 -7.51 -16.85
CA VAL A 176 6.64 -7.17 -17.15
C VAL A 176 7.45 -6.83 -15.89
N PHE A 177 6.82 -6.29 -14.85
CA PHE A 177 7.50 -5.90 -13.62
C PHE A 177 7.56 -7.00 -12.57
N HIS A 178 6.89 -8.15 -12.74
CA HIS A 178 6.77 -9.16 -11.68
C HIS A 178 8.14 -9.65 -11.17
N ASN A 179 9.12 -9.84 -12.05
CA ASN A 179 10.46 -10.26 -11.66
C ASN A 179 11.15 -9.18 -10.82
N THR A 180 11.07 -7.92 -11.26
CA THR A 180 11.62 -6.76 -10.53
C THR A 180 10.93 -6.58 -9.18
N ILE A 181 9.60 -6.64 -9.13
CA ILE A 181 8.82 -6.59 -7.89
C ILE A 181 9.27 -7.68 -6.92
N SER A 182 9.38 -8.92 -7.40
CA SER A 182 9.83 -10.05 -6.60
C SER A 182 11.24 -9.81 -6.04
N GLN A 183 12.17 -9.33 -6.86
CA GLN A 183 13.53 -9.01 -6.43
C GLN A 183 13.55 -7.96 -5.31
N TYR A 184 12.94 -6.79 -5.52
CA TYR A 184 13.00 -5.69 -4.56
C TYR A 184 12.24 -6.00 -3.28
N LEU A 185 10.99 -6.47 -3.38
CA LEU A 185 10.17 -6.67 -2.20
C LEU A 185 10.63 -7.86 -1.37
N ASN A 186 11.06 -8.97 -1.98
CA ASN A 186 11.59 -10.10 -1.19
C ASN A 186 12.87 -9.69 -0.46
N THR A 187 13.76 -8.95 -1.12
CA THR A 187 15.01 -8.44 -0.52
C THR A 187 14.70 -7.45 0.61
N ALA A 188 13.86 -6.45 0.36
CA ALA A 188 13.50 -5.45 1.35
C ALA A 188 12.79 -6.07 2.57
N TYR A 189 11.82 -6.96 2.35
CA TYR A 189 11.17 -7.67 3.46
C TYR A 189 12.14 -8.57 4.22
N ALA A 190 13.11 -9.19 3.56
CA ALA A 190 14.12 -9.98 4.26
C ALA A 190 15.01 -9.11 5.15
N LEU A 191 15.53 -8.00 4.61
CA LEU A 191 16.40 -7.06 5.33
C LEU A 191 15.67 -6.37 6.50
N LEU A 192 14.38 -6.07 6.32
CA LEU A 192 13.50 -5.53 7.35
C LEU A 192 12.95 -6.59 8.33
N ARG A 193 13.30 -7.87 8.14
CA ARG A 193 12.83 -9.02 8.95
C ARG A 193 11.31 -9.23 8.95
N ARG A 194 10.66 -9.01 7.80
CA ARG A 194 9.22 -9.14 7.55
C ARG A 194 8.90 -10.31 6.61
N GLN A 195 9.47 -11.49 6.87
CA GLN A 195 9.47 -12.62 5.93
C GLN A 195 8.08 -13.14 5.54
N GLU A 196 7.08 -12.98 6.41
CA GLU A 196 5.70 -13.35 6.12
C GLU A 196 5.13 -12.57 4.93
N PHE A 197 5.50 -11.28 4.78
CA PHE A 197 5.08 -10.47 3.63
C PHE A 197 5.72 -10.95 2.32
N SER A 198 6.97 -11.40 2.36
CA SER A 198 7.65 -12.03 1.22
C SER A 198 6.90 -13.30 0.75
N LYS A 199 6.49 -14.17 1.68
CA LYS A 199 5.70 -15.38 1.37
C LYS A 199 4.35 -15.04 0.72
N ILE A 200 3.64 -14.04 1.26
CA ILE A 200 2.36 -13.59 0.69
C ILE A 200 2.55 -13.05 -0.72
N LEU A 201 3.60 -12.25 -0.94
CA LEU A 201 3.91 -11.67 -2.24
C LEU A 201 4.18 -12.74 -3.29
N GLN A 202 5.02 -13.74 -2.97
CA GLN A 202 5.38 -14.81 -3.91
C GLN A 202 4.14 -15.53 -4.42
N VAL A 203 3.25 -15.92 -3.49
CA VAL A 203 1.96 -16.55 -3.83
C VAL A 203 1.10 -15.61 -4.67
N ARG A 204 1.04 -14.31 -4.32
CA ARG A 204 0.23 -13.33 -5.03
C ARG A 204 0.69 -13.10 -6.47
N LEU A 205 1.98 -13.00 -6.72
CA LEU A 205 2.53 -12.77 -8.07
C LEU A 205 2.28 -13.97 -8.99
N VAL A 206 2.32 -15.20 -8.45
CA VAL A 206 1.97 -16.42 -9.19
C VAL A 206 0.50 -16.40 -9.60
N PHE A 207 -0.44 -16.24 -8.66
CA PHE A 207 -1.87 -16.27 -9.00
C PHE A 207 -2.31 -15.13 -9.94
N THR A 208 -1.71 -13.94 -9.80
CA THR A 208 -2.00 -12.80 -10.69
C THR A 208 -1.52 -13.06 -12.12
N SER A 209 -0.52 -13.92 -12.31
CA SER A 209 -0.06 -14.33 -13.64
C SER A 209 -1.03 -15.29 -14.34
N GLU A 210 -1.76 -16.11 -13.59
CA GLU A 210 -2.67 -17.14 -14.09
C GLU A 210 -4.08 -16.60 -14.42
N THR A 211 -4.60 -15.64 -13.66
CA THR A 211 -5.99 -15.16 -13.86
C THR A 211 -6.20 -14.37 -15.16
N ILE A 212 -5.13 -13.87 -15.79
CA ILE A 212 -5.19 -13.13 -17.07
C ILE A 212 -5.00 -14.07 -18.28
N SER A 213 -4.59 -15.33 -18.09
CA SER A 213 -4.54 -16.32 -19.18
C SER A 213 -5.89 -17.00 -19.44
N ALA A 214 -6.95 -16.63 -18.70
CA ALA A 214 -8.29 -17.18 -18.82
C ALA A 214 -9.33 -16.22 -19.47
N HIS A 215 -8.89 -15.10 -20.03
CA HIS A 215 -9.74 -14.14 -20.76
C HIS A 215 -9.11 -13.69 -22.06
#